data_AF-A0A2B8AN28-F1
#
_entry.id   AF-A0A2B8AN28-F1
#
_cell.length_a   1.000
_cell.length_b   1.000
_cell.length_c   1.000
_cell.angle_alpha   90.00
_cell.angle_beta   90.00
_cell.angle_gamma   90.00
#
_symmetry.space_group_name_H-M   'P 1'
#
loop_
_entity.id
_entity.type
_entity.pdbx_description
1 polymer ?
#
loop_
_entity_poly.entity_id
_entity_poly.type
_entity_poly.pdbx_seq_one_letter_code
_entity_poly.pdbx_strand_id
1 'polypeptide(L)'
;MVPESRAGIEAMSGLPAERAVTGKVEWFDLYDFLREVVFRGVVRPALQAGERNAGLLRRCADFTETLFLNSTQSVSDAAYFQLVAPLYGSEELLTAAVPLMKPETLRITLGELDPDRLSAQTRGELADFLP
;
A
#
# COMPACT_ATOMS: atom_id res chain seq x y z
N MET A 1 -0.70 0.96 12.62
CA MET A 1 -1.54 1.91 11.85
C MET A 1 -0.65 3.01 11.30
N VAL A 2 -1.03 3.61 10.18
CA VAL A 2 -0.37 4.82 9.67
C VAL A 2 -1.09 6.04 10.27
N PRO A 3 -0.45 6.99 10.96
CA PRO A 3 -1.14 8.09 11.64
C PRO A 3 -2.10 8.88 10.73
N GLU A 4 -1.74 9.01 9.45
CA GLU A 4 -2.52 9.68 8.41
C GLU A 4 -3.85 9.00 8.08
N SER A 5 -4.01 7.72 8.45
CA SER A 5 -5.27 7.00 8.29
C SER A 5 -6.32 7.36 9.35
N ARG A 6 -5.97 8.16 10.37
CA ARG A 6 -6.85 8.49 11.51
C ARG A 6 -8.22 9.01 11.07
N ALA A 7 -8.25 10.04 10.23
CA ALA A 7 -9.49 10.67 9.81
C ALA A 7 -10.40 9.69 9.03
N GLY A 8 -9.81 8.85 8.17
CA GLY A 8 -10.57 7.84 7.45
C GLY A 8 -11.09 6.71 8.35
N ILE A 9 -10.33 6.32 9.38
CA ILE A 9 -10.79 5.35 10.39
C ILE A 9 -11.99 5.89 11.15
N GLU A 10 -11.94 7.16 11.57
CA GLU A 10 -13.03 7.80 12.29
C GLU A 10 -14.29 7.91 11.43
N ALA A 11 -14.13 8.26 10.16
CA ALA A 11 -15.23 8.32 9.20
C ALA A 11 -15.88 6.94 8.95
N MET A 12 -15.07 5.89 8.81
CA MET A 12 -15.55 4.53 8.53
C MET A 12 -16.21 3.88 9.76
N SER A 13 -15.66 4.11 10.95
CA SER A 13 -16.10 3.44 12.17
C SER A 13 -17.17 4.20 12.97
N GLY A 14 -17.28 5.52 12.76
CA GLY A 14 -18.06 6.40 13.62
C GLY A 14 -17.50 6.53 15.05
N LEU A 15 -16.28 6.04 15.30
CA LEU A 15 -15.61 6.03 16.61
C LEU A 15 -14.27 6.77 16.53
N PRO A 16 -13.74 7.27 17.66
CA PRO A 16 -12.36 7.75 17.72
C PRO A 16 -11.38 6.66 17.29
N ALA A 17 -10.35 7.03 16.51
CA ALA A 17 -9.45 6.05 15.87
C ALA A 17 -8.84 5.05 16.86
N GLU A 18 -8.38 5.50 18.04
CA GLU A 18 -7.78 4.64 19.07
C GLU A 18 -8.73 3.57 19.59
N ARG A 19 -10.02 3.89 19.67
CA ARG A 19 -11.06 2.95 20.10
C ARG A 19 -11.44 2.00 18.97
N ALA A 20 -11.38 2.48 17.74
CA ALA A 20 -11.71 1.71 16.55
C ALA A 20 -10.72 0.55 16.31
N VAL A 21 -9.41 0.75 16.57
CA VAL A 21 -8.37 -0.28 16.38
C VAL A 21 -8.25 -1.30 17.51
N THR A 22 -8.85 -1.04 18.68
CA THR A 22 -8.67 -1.86 19.90
C THR A 22 -9.89 -2.70 20.27
N GLY A 23 -11.04 -2.51 19.59
CA GLY A 23 -12.26 -3.26 19.85
C GLY A 23 -12.25 -4.69 19.30
N LYS A 24 -13.15 -5.56 19.79
CA LYS A 24 -13.56 -6.77 19.07
C LYS A 24 -14.49 -6.32 17.95
N VAL A 25 -13.98 -6.24 16.73
CA VAL A 25 -14.64 -5.49 15.68
C VAL A 25 -15.42 -6.41 14.74
N GLU A 26 -16.73 -6.55 14.97
CA GLU A 26 -17.65 -7.17 13.99
C GLU A 26 -17.87 -6.27 12.76
N TRP A 27 -17.48 -4.99 12.82
CA TRP A 27 -17.63 -4.01 11.74
C TRP A 27 -16.37 -3.77 10.89
N PHE A 28 -15.21 -4.37 11.23
CA PHE A 28 -13.95 -4.08 10.55
C PHE A 28 -13.79 -4.94 9.31
N ASP A 29 -14.23 -4.41 8.18
CA ASP A 29 -13.86 -4.96 6.88
C ASP A 29 -12.43 -4.53 6.53
N LEU A 30 -11.48 -5.46 6.69
CA LEU A 30 -10.08 -5.22 6.39
C LEU A 30 -9.87 -4.82 4.92
N TYR A 31 -10.62 -5.40 3.98
CA TYR A 31 -10.46 -5.10 2.55
C TYR A 31 -10.86 -3.66 2.27
N ASP A 32 -12.03 -3.24 2.75
CA ASP A 32 -12.51 -1.87 2.57
C ASP A 32 -11.62 -0.85 3.30
N PHE A 33 -11.12 -1.19 4.49
CA PHE A 33 -10.17 -0.35 5.22
C PHE A 33 -8.88 -0.12 4.40
N LEU A 34 -8.25 -1.20 3.93
CA LEU A 34 -7.02 -1.10 3.14
C LEU A 34 -7.26 -0.35 1.83
N ARG A 35 -8.41 -0.55 1.18
CA ARG A 35 -8.75 0.10 -0.09
C ARG A 35 -9.05 1.58 0.07
N GLU A 36 -10.04 1.93 0.88
CA GLU A 36 -10.58 3.29 0.95
C GLU A 36 -9.71 4.18 1.82
N VAL A 37 -9.30 3.68 2.99
CA VAL A 37 -8.58 4.51 3.96
C VAL A 37 -7.09 4.52 3.66
N VAL A 38 -6.47 3.35 3.52
CA VAL A 38 -5.01 3.29 3.36
C VAL A 38 -4.60 3.62 1.93
N PHE A 39 -5.07 2.88 0.93
CA PHE A 39 -4.61 3.08 -0.43
C PHE A 39 -5.12 4.40 -1.03
N ARG A 40 -6.44 4.58 -1.12
CA ARG A 40 -7.05 5.78 -1.73
C ARG A 40 -6.87 7.03 -0.87
N GLY A 41 -7.00 6.91 0.44
CA GLY A 41 -6.90 8.05 1.35
C GLY A 41 -5.47 8.53 1.62
N VAL A 42 -4.47 7.64 1.56
CA VAL A 42 -3.10 7.96 1.98
C VAL A 42 -2.06 7.65 0.91
N VAL A 43 -1.92 6.38 0.49
CA VAL A 43 -0.80 5.94 -0.36
C VAL A 43 -0.84 6.59 -1.73
N ARG A 44 -1.96 6.49 -2.45
CA ARG A 44 -2.08 7.01 -3.81
C ARG A 44 -1.86 8.53 -3.86
N PRO A 45 -2.53 9.36 -3.03
CA PRO A 45 -2.24 10.79 -3.01
C PRO A 45 -0.78 11.11 -2.68
N ALA A 46 -0.15 10.38 -1.76
CA ALA A 46 1.25 10.59 -1.39
C ALA A 46 2.23 10.25 -2.51
N LEU A 47 1.95 9.22 -3.32
CA LEU A 47 2.77 8.86 -4.48
C LEU A 47 2.63 9.88 -5.63
N GLN A 48 1.43 10.43 -5.82
CA GLN A 48 1.10 11.37 -6.89
C GLN A 48 1.39 12.84 -6.52
N ALA A 49 1.73 13.14 -5.27
CA ALA A 49 2.07 14.49 -4.84
C ALA A 49 3.35 14.98 -5.53
N GLY A 50 3.33 16.22 -6.04
CA GLY A 50 4.49 16.85 -6.67
C GLY A 50 5.69 17.00 -5.73
N GLU A 51 5.44 17.20 -4.44
CA GLU A 51 6.43 17.07 -3.38
C GLU A 51 6.09 15.86 -2.50
N ARG A 52 6.85 14.77 -2.69
CA ARG A 52 6.60 13.50 -1.99
C ARG A 52 7.02 13.61 -0.52
N ASN A 53 6.07 13.40 0.38
CA ASN A 53 6.36 13.30 1.81
C ASN A 53 7.08 11.97 2.11
N ALA A 54 8.41 12.00 2.08
CA ALA A 54 9.25 10.81 2.29
C ALA A 54 9.00 10.12 3.64
N GLY A 55 8.68 10.87 4.68
CA GLY A 55 8.36 10.32 6.00
C GLY A 55 7.06 9.52 6.00
N LEU A 56 6.03 10.02 5.32
CA LEU A 56 4.76 9.32 5.13
C LEU A 56 4.95 8.05 4.30
N LEU A 57 5.58 8.17 3.13
CA LEU A 57 5.79 7.05 2.23
C LEU A 57 6.59 5.92 2.88
N ARG A 58 7.61 6.26 3.69
CA ARG A 58 8.34 5.28 4.50
C ARG A 58 7.42 4.56 5.49
N ARG A 59 6.55 5.27 6.21
CA ARG A 59 5.57 4.65 7.13
C ARG A 59 4.58 3.76 6.40
N CYS A 60 4.12 4.16 5.21
CA CYS A 60 3.28 3.32 4.37
C CYS A 60 4.00 2.04 3.96
N ALA A 61 5.26 2.14 3.51
CA ALA A 61 6.07 0.98 3.16
C ALA A 61 6.31 0.05 4.36
N ASP A 62 6.65 0.60 5.54
CA ASP A 62 6.84 -0.17 6.77
C ASP A 62 5.53 -0.89 7.19
N PHE A 63 4.38 -0.23 7.02
CA PHE A 63 3.07 -0.81 7.32
C PHE A 63 2.74 -1.97 6.39
N THR A 64 2.87 -1.78 5.07
CA THR A 64 2.62 -2.84 4.09
C THR A 64 3.54 -4.04 4.30
N GLU A 65 4.82 -3.81 4.55
CA GLU A 65 5.78 -4.88 4.85
C GLU A 65 5.37 -5.69 6.09
N THR A 66 4.88 -5.00 7.13
CA THR A 66 4.42 -5.66 8.36
C THR A 66 3.23 -6.58 8.09
N LEU A 67 2.31 -6.17 7.20
CA LEU A 67 1.16 -7.00 6.81
C LEU A 67 1.61 -8.29 6.14
N PHE A 68 2.62 -8.24 5.27
CA PHE A 68 3.14 -9.42 4.58
C PHE A 68 3.95 -10.35 5.49
N LEU A 69 4.79 -9.81 6.39
CA LEU A 69 5.69 -10.63 7.21
C LEU A 69 5.04 -11.23 8.47
N ASN A 70 4.08 -10.54 9.10
CA ASN A 70 3.65 -10.85 10.46
C ASN A 70 2.15 -11.16 10.59
N SER A 71 1.48 -11.49 9.49
CA SER A 71 0.03 -11.71 9.48
C SER A 71 -0.35 -13.10 8.97
N THR A 72 -1.63 -13.44 9.13
CA THR A 72 -2.20 -14.64 8.51
C THR A 72 -2.26 -14.49 6.99
N GLN A 73 -2.37 -15.61 6.27
CA GLN A 73 -2.50 -15.59 4.81
C GLN A 73 -3.64 -14.68 4.34
N SER A 74 -4.82 -14.72 4.98
CA SER A 74 -5.95 -13.88 4.58
C SER A 74 -5.68 -12.39 4.70
N VAL A 75 -4.85 -11.96 5.66
CA VAL A 75 -4.43 -10.56 5.79
C VAL A 75 -3.39 -10.20 4.73
N SER A 76 -2.46 -11.11 4.46
CA SER A 76 -1.48 -10.97 3.37
C SER A 76 -2.18 -10.82 2.01
N ASP A 77 -3.18 -11.65 1.72
CA ASP A 77 -3.99 -11.56 0.50
C ASP A 77 -4.73 -10.22 0.41
N ALA A 78 -5.33 -9.76 1.51
CA ALA A 78 -5.98 -8.46 1.56
C ALA A 78 -4.99 -7.31 1.28
N ALA A 79 -3.79 -7.37 1.85
CA ALA A 79 -2.72 -6.40 1.60
C ALA A 79 -2.30 -6.42 0.13
N TYR A 80 -2.13 -7.60 -0.47
CA TYR A 80 -1.82 -7.74 -1.89
C TYR A 80 -2.90 -7.09 -2.76
N PHE A 81 -4.16 -7.52 -2.61
CA PHE A 81 -5.24 -7.05 -3.49
C PHE A 81 -5.58 -5.57 -3.31
N GLN A 82 -5.39 -5.00 -2.12
CA GLN A 82 -5.80 -3.62 -1.84
C GLN A 82 -4.66 -2.61 -1.84
N LEU A 83 -3.40 -3.04 -1.67
CA LEU A 83 -2.24 -2.14 -1.62
C LEU A 83 -1.25 -2.33 -2.77
N VAL A 84 -1.05 -3.57 -3.24
CA VAL A 84 -0.07 -3.88 -4.30
C VAL A 84 -0.73 -3.94 -5.67
N ALA A 85 -1.76 -4.78 -5.84
CA ALA A 85 -2.43 -4.97 -7.12
C ALA A 85 -2.92 -3.66 -7.78
N PRO A 86 -3.43 -2.66 -7.03
CA PRO A 86 -3.83 -1.38 -7.63
C PRO A 86 -2.68 -0.57 -8.26
N LEU A 87 -1.42 -0.81 -7.86
CA LEU A 87 -0.25 -0.14 -8.43
C LEU A 87 -0.04 -0.54 -9.89
N TYR A 88 -0.37 -1.78 -10.28
CA TYR A 88 -0.28 -2.24 -11.66
C TYR A 88 -1.26 -1.55 -12.60
N GLY A 89 -2.26 -0.84 -12.06
CA GLY A 89 -3.20 -0.04 -12.86
C GLY A 89 -2.58 1.23 -13.44
N SER A 90 -1.37 1.62 -13.03
CA SER A 90 -0.68 2.80 -13.55
C SER A 90 0.84 2.63 -13.45
N GLU A 91 1.53 2.70 -14.58
CA GLU A 91 3.00 2.67 -14.62
C GLU A 91 3.61 3.80 -13.77
N GLU A 92 2.98 4.99 -13.72
CA GLU A 92 3.41 6.10 -12.87
C GLU A 92 3.36 5.76 -11.37
N LEU A 93 2.32 5.05 -10.94
CA LEU A 93 2.22 4.61 -9.54
C LEU A 93 3.27 3.53 -9.25
N LEU A 94 3.51 2.63 -10.20
CA LEU A 94 4.49 1.57 -10.05
C LEU A 94 5.91 2.15 -9.94
N THR A 95 6.30 3.07 -10.83
CA THR A 95 7.63 3.71 -10.80
C THR A 95 7.82 4.59 -9.58
N ALA A 96 6.75 5.21 -9.07
CA ALA A 96 6.78 5.94 -7.82
C ALA A 96 6.94 5.03 -6.60
N ALA A 97 6.27 3.87 -6.58
CA ALA A 97 6.16 3.00 -5.42
C ALA A 97 7.34 2.04 -5.26
N VAL A 98 7.79 1.40 -6.35
CA VAL A 98 8.82 0.34 -6.32
C VAL A 98 10.09 0.75 -5.56
N PRO A 99 10.68 1.95 -5.79
CA PRO A 99 11.88 2.37 -5.07
C PRO A 99 11.70 2.55 -3.55
N LEU A 100 10.46 2.62 -3.08
CA LEU A 100 10.10 2.82 -1.67
C LEU A 100 9.76 1.50 -0.96
N MET A 101 9.54 0.44 -1.73
CA MET A 101 9.12 -0.85 -1.20
C MET A 101 10.19 -1.48 -0.32
N LYS A 102 9.73 -2.22 0.68
CA LYS A 102 10.57 -3.05 1.52
C LYS A 102 10.76 -4.43 0.88
N PRO A 103 11.76 -5.23 1.33
CA PRO A 103 12.17 -6.43 0.61
C PRO A 103 11.06 -7.42 0.28
N GLU A 104 10.16 -7.73 1.22
CA GLU A 104 9.10 -8.72 0.97
C GLU A 104 8.01 -8.15 0.05
N THR A 105 7.59 -6.91 0.30
CA THR A 105 6.65 -6.20 -0.57
C THR A 105 7.18 -6.09 -1.99
N LEU A 106 8.47 -5.78 -2.14
CA LEU A 106 9.15 -5.68 -3.43
C LEU A 106 9.19 -7.04 -4.12
N ARG A 107 9.61 -8.10 -3.41
CA ARG A 107 9.65 -9.47 -3.93
C ARG A 107 8.30 -9.93 -4.46
N ILE A 108 7.22 -9.68 -3.71
CA ILE A 108 5.84 -9.99 -4.13
C ILE A 108 5.46 -9.17 -5.36
N THR A 109 5.72 -7.86 -5.31
CA THR A 109 5.34 -6.95 -6.40
C THR A 109 6.01 -7.34 -7.72
N LEU A 110 7.31 -7.65 -7.68
CA LEU A 110 8.08 -8.02 -8.87
C LEU A 110 7.80 -9.46 -9.33
N GLY A 111 7.44 -10.37 -8.42
CA GLY A 111 7.10 -11.75 -8.77
C GLY A 111 5.83 -11.88 -9.63
N GLU A 112 4.90 -10.93 -9.49
CA GLU A 112 3.64 -10.89 -10.25
C GLU A 112 3.68 -9.87 -11.42
N LEU A 113 4.74 -9.07 -11.50
CA LEU A 113 4.92 -8.07 -12.54
C LEU A 113 5.43 -8.73 -13.82
N ASP A 114 4.68 -8.60 -14.91
CA ASP A 114 5.11 -9.00 -16.24
C ASP A 114 5.88 -7.84 -16.92
N PRO A 115 7.21 -7.91 -17.06
CA PRO A 115 8.00 -6.80 -17.60
C PRO A 115 7.68 -6.50 -19.07
N ASP A 116 7.18 -7.47 -19.83
CA ASP A 116 6.86 -7.28 -21.25
C ASP A 116 5.63 -6.39 -21.46
N ARG A 117 4.84 -6.21 -20.40
CA ARG A 117 3.67 -5.31 -20.39
C ARG A 117 4.01 -3.87 -20.04
N LEU A 118 5.27 -3.60 -19.65
CA LEU A 118 5.75 -2.28 -19.30
C LEU A 118 6.27 -1.51 -20.51
N SER A 119 6.01 -0.21 -20.55
CA SER A 119 6.65 0.70 -21.48
C SER A 119 8.18 0.63 -21.37
N ALA A 120 8.87 0.96 -22.46
CA ALA A 120 10.33 1.02 -22.46
C ALA A 120 10.87 2.03 -21.43
N GLN A 121 10.14 3.13 -21.20
CA GLN A 121 10.47 4.12 -20.19
C GLN A 121 10.42 3.50 -18.79
N THR A 122 9.31 2.87 -18.42
CA THR A 122 9.13 2.27 -17.10
C THR A 122 10.12 1.13 -16.84
N ARG A 123 10.44 0.31 -17.86
CA ARG A 123 11.53 -0.68 -17.73
C ARG A 123 12.88 -0.03 -17.45
N GLY A 124 13.18 1.11 -18.08
CA GLY A 124 14.38 1.88 -17.80
C GLY A 124 14.42 2.45 -16.37
N GLU A 125 13.30 3.00 -15.90
CA GLU A 125 13.17 3.55 -14.54
C GLU A 125 13.26 2.47 -13.45
N LEU A 126 12.84 1.24 -13.76
CA LEU A 126 12.85 0.10 -12.84
C LEU A 126 14.01 -0.88 -13.08
N ALA A 127 14.99 -0.54 -13.92
CA ALA A 127 16.04 -1.46 -14.36
C ALA A 127 16.83 -2.08 -13.20
N ASP A 128 17.07 -1.32 -12.12
CA ASP A 128 17.80 -1.80 -10.94
C ASP A 128 16.98 -2.77 -10.05
N PHE A 129 15.68 -2.90 -10.32
CA PHE A 129 14.76 -3.72 -9.53
C PHE A 129 14.28 -4.95 -10.30
N LEU A 130 14.14 -4.86 -11.62
CA LEU A 130 13.67 -5.96 -12.46
C LEU A 130 14.74 -7.09 -12.52
N PRO A 131 14.31 -8.37 -12.57
CA PRO A 131 15.21 -9.51 -12.68
C PRO A 131 15.91 -9.63 -14.04
#